data_AF-A0A965MW11-F1
#
_entry.id   AF-A0A965MW11-F1
#
_cell.length_a   1.000
_cell.length_b   1.000
_cell.length_c   1.000
_cell.angle_alpha   90.00
_cell.angle_beta   90.00
_cell.angle_gamma   90.00
#
_symmetry.space_group_name_H-M   'P 1'
#
loop_
_entity.id
_entity.type
_entity.pdbx_description
1 polymer ?
#
loop_
_entity_poly.entity_id
_entity_poly.type
_entity_poly.pdbx_seq_one_letter_code
_entity_poly.pdbx_strand_id
1 'polypeptide(L)'
;MKYLISWHAYQHDFADGQVVEDGPTLSFHQHFYKHDEHILLSAEKEEDLRALHIRSALLKKYPDRKISIRHMDINDLINHAEIQS
;
A
#
# COMPACT_ATOMS: atom_id res chain seq x y z
N MET A 1 -9.84 -17.44 3.10
CA MET A 1 -8.68 -16.54 3.15
C MET A 1 -8.75 -15.59 1.97
N LYS A 2 -8.85 -14.28 2.21
CA LYS A 2 -8.99 -13.23 1.21
C LYS A 2 -7.86 -12.23 1.38
N TYR A 3 -7.05 -12.05 0.34
CA TYR A 3 -5.96 -11.07 0.30
C TYR A 3 -6.39 -9.83 -0.47
N LEU A 4 -6.10 -8.65 0.08
CA LEU A 4 -6.04 -7.42 -0.69
C LEU A 4 -4.60 -7.26 -1.19
N ILE A 5 -4.43 -7.08 -2.49
CA ILE A 5 -3.13 -6.77 -3.09
C ILE A 5 -3.29 -5.45 -3.83
N SER A 6 -2.45 -4.47 -3.52
CA SER A 6 -2.48 -3.17 -4.20
C SER A 6 -1.11 -2.53 -4.22
N TRP A 7 -0.83 -1.78 -5.30
CA TRP A 7 0.22 -0.77 -5.30
C TRP A 7 -0.20 0.40 -4.41
N HIS A 8 0.75 1.03 -3.71
CA HIS A 8 0.45 2.31 -3.07
C HIS A 8 0.45 3.45 -4.10
N ALA A 9 -0.44 4.41 -3.94
CA ALA A 9 -0.60 5.52 -4.89
C ALA A 9 0.23 6.72 -4.44
N TYR A 10 1.43 6.89 -4.99
CA TYR A 10 2.37 7.95 -4.59
C TYR A 10 1.77 9.36 -4.52
N GLN A 11 0.98 9.74 -5.53
CA GLN A 11 0.44 11.09 -5.66
C GLN A 11 -0.90 11.31 -4.95
N HIS A 12 -1.58 10.24 -4.55
CA HIS A 12 -2.96 10.31 -4.06
C HIS A 12 -3.11 9.85 -2.61
N ASP A 13 -2.19 9.02 -2.11
CA ASP A 13 -2.17 8.64 -0.69
C ASP A 13 -1.45 9.68 0.18
N PHE A 14 -0.80 10.69 -0.42
CA PHE A 14 0.00 11.67 0.30
C PHE A 14 -0.34 13.12 -0.06
N ALA A 15 -0.33 13.99 0.95
CA ALA A 15 -0.28 15.44 0.83
C ALA A 15 0.66 16.00 1.90
N ASP A 16 1.52 16.96 1.53
CA ASP A 16 2.51 17.59 2.43
C ASP A 16 3.38 16.58 3.21
N GLY A 17 3.73 15.45 2.56
CA GLY A 17 4.54 14.38 3.15
C GLY A 17 3.80 13.52 4.18
N GLN A 18 2.51 13.75 4.39
CA GLN A 18 1.65 13.00 5.30
C GLN A 18 0.68 12.10 4.53
N VAL A 19 0.31 10.98 5.14
CA VAL A 19 -0.73 10.10 4.58
C VAL A 19 -2.09 10.78 4.79
N VAL A 20 -2.87 10.93 3.71
CA VAL A 20 -4.20 11.54 3.77
C VAL A 20 -5.29 10.49 3.99
N GLU A 21 -6.32 10.83 4.75
CA GLU A 21 -7.39 9.87 5.11
C GLU A 21 -8.32 9.54 3.95
N ASP A 22 -8.52 10.51 3.04
CA ASP A 22 -9.32 10.37 1.82
C ASP A 22 -8.52 9.79 0.65
N GLY A 23 -7.23 9.54 0.86
CA GLY A 23 -6.39 8.80 -0.09
C GLY A 23 -6.95 7.41 -0.37
N PRO A 24 -6.72 6.87 -1.59
CA PRO A 24 -7.35 5.64 -2.04
C PRO A 24 -7.09 4.45 -1.10
N THR A 25 -5.90 4.36 -0.51
CA THR A 25 -5.56 3.28 0.40
C THR A 25 -6.36 3.37 1.70
N LEU A 26 -6.35 4.51 2.40
CA LEU A 26 -7.06 4.67 3.67
C LEU A 26 -8.58 4.64 3.48
N SER A 27 -9.08 5.27 2.40
CA SER A 27 -10.50 5.28 2.04
C SER A 27 -11.02 3.88 1.73
N PHE A 28 -10.28 3.08 0.94
CA PHE A 28 -10.64 1.67 0.72
C PHE A 28 -10.69 0.89 2.04
N HIS A 29 -9.70 1.13 2.89
CA HIS A 29 -9.62 0.54 4.21
C HIS A 29 -10.83 0.91 5.10
N GLN A 30 -11.31 2.13 5.01
CA GLN A 30 -12.47 2.62 5.76
C GLN A 30 -13.78 1.98 5.31
N HIS A 31 -13.99 1.87 3.99
CA HIS A 31 -15.30 1.56 3.45
C HIS A 31 -15.49 0.11 2.99
N PHE A 32 -14.42 -0.56 2.55
CA PHE A 32 -14.54 -1.83 1.81
C PHE A 32 -13.68 -2.96 2.37
N TYR A 33 -12.82 -2.71 3.35
CA TYR A 33 -11.91 -3.72 3.87
C TYR A 33 -12.64 -4.87 4.57
N LYS A 34 -12.59 -6.05 3.95
CA LYS A 34 -13.14 -7.33 4.46
C LYS A 34 -12.17 -8.49 4.18
N HIS A 35 -10.87 -8.20 4.27
CA HIS A 35 -9.78 -9.09 3.91
C HIS A 35 -9.01 -9.53 5.16
N ASP A 36 -8.39 -10.69 5.10
CA ASP A 36 -7.58 -11.22 6.19
C ASP A 36 -6.22 -10.52 6.26
N GLU A 37 -5.65 -10.16 5.10
CA GLU A 37 -4.37 -9.48 4.99
C GLU A 37 -4.32 -8.56 3.77
N HIS A 38 -3.65 -7.41 3.95
CA HIS A 38 -3.27 -6.51 2.87
C HIS A 38 -1.78 -6.65 2.57
N ILE A 39 -1.46 -7.04 1.35
CA ILE A 39 -0.11 -7.00 0.79
C ILE A 39 0.02 -5.69 0.00
N LEU A 40 0.74 -4.73 0.57
CA LEU A 40 1.05 -3.44 -0.05
C LEU A 40 2.31 -3.58 -0.91
N LEU A 41 2.17 -3.44 -2.22
CA LEU A 41 3.26 -3.54 -3.18
C LEU A 41 3.98 -2.20 -3.29
N SER A 42 5.31 -2.21 -3.18
CA SER A 42 6.20 -1.08 -3.49
C SER A 42 7.06 -1.44 -4.70
N ALA A 43 7.23 -0.47 -5.60
CA ALA A 43 8.11 -0.60 -6.76
C ALA A 43 9.59 -0.66 -6.36
N GLU A 44 9.93 -0.04 -5.23
CA GLU A 44 11.31 0.05 -4.75
C GLU A 44 11.88 -1.34 -4.47
N LYS A 45 13.20 -1.47 -4.61
CA LYS A 45 13.96 -2.69 -4.33
C LYS A 45 14.02 -3.01 -2.84
N GLU A 46 14.18 -1.97 -2.03
CA GLU A 46 14.26 -2.02 -0.58
C GLU A 46 13.83 -0.67 0.01
N GLU A 47 13.47 -0.68 1.29
CA GLU A 47 13.15 0.51 2.10
C GLU A 47 12.30 1.60 1.40
N ASP A 48 10.99 1.37 1.29
CA ASP A 48 10.06 2.44 0.89
C ASP A 48 9.41 3.14 2.09
N LEU A 49 9.94 4.31 2.45
CA LEU A 49 9.41 5.15 3.53
C LEU A 49 7.91 5.47 3.35
N ARG A 50 7.44 5.58 2.11
CA ARG A 50 6.03 5.89 1.82
C ARG A 50 5.16 4.69 2.14
N ALA A 51 5.56 3.49 1.69
CA ALA A 51 4.86 2.26 2.05
C ALA A 51 4.84 2.05 3.58
N LEU A 52 5.95 2.38 4.26
CA LEU A 52 6.03 2.36 5.72
C LEU A 52 5.09 3.36 6.39
N HIS A 53 4.99 4.59 5.90
CA HIS A 53 4.06 5.59 6.42
C HIS A 53 2.60 5.16 6.26
N ILE A 54 2.22 4.64 5.08
CA ILE A 54 0.88 4.11 4.84
C ILE A 54 0.57 2.96 5.80
N ARG A 55 1.47 1.97 5.91
CA ARG A 55 1.32 0.85 6.84
C ARG A 55 1.14 1.35 8.27
N SER A 56 1.95 2.33 8.69
CA SER A 56 1.90 2.89 10.04
C SER A 56 0.58 3.63 10.30
N ALA A 57 0.10 4.42 9.33
CA ALA A 57 -1.18 5.10 9.41
C ALA A 57 -2.35 4.12 9.51
N LEU A 58 -2.33 3.05 8.70
CA LEU A 58 -3.34 2.00 8.73
C LEU A 58 -3.33 1.22 10.04
N LEU A 59 -2.17 0.82 10.56
CA LEU A 59 -2.07 0.11 11.84
C LEU A 59 -2.43 0.99 13.03
N LYS A 60 -2.17 2.31 12.95
CA LYS A 60 -2.62 3.26 13.96
C LYS A 60 -4.14 3.39 13.99
N LYS A 61 -4.80 3.44 12.82
CA LYS A 61 -6.26 3.60 12.70
C LYS A 61 -7.01 2.28 12.88
N TYR A 62 -6.39 1.17 12.49
CA TYR A 62 -6.96 -0.18 12.50
C TYR A 62 -5.95 -1.21 13.05
N PRO A 63 -5.73 -1.25 14.37
CA PRO A 63 -4.67 -2.05 15.00
C PRO A 63 -4.72 -3.56 14.71
N ASP A 64 -5.91 -4.11 14.51
CA ASP A 64 -6.10 -5.56 14.30
C ASP A 64 -5.83 -6.00 12.84
N ARG A 65 -5.57 -5.07 11.91
CA ARG A 65 -5.38 -5.41 10.49
C ARG A 65 -3.97 -5.94 10.25
N LYS A 66 -3.89 -7.04 9.49
CA LYS A 66 -2.61 -7.56 9.03
C LYS A 66 -2.21 -6.88 7.72
N ILE A 67 -1.08 -6.16 7.76
CA ILE A 67 -0.57 -5.39 6.61
C ILE A 67 0.92 -5.69 6.45
N SER A 68 1.29 -6.25 5.29
CA SER A 68 2.65 -6.56 4.88
C SER A 68 3.07 -5.70 3.69
N ILE A 69 4.35 -5.36 3.61
CA ILE A 69 4.94 -4.61 2.48
C ILE A 69 5.74 -5.60 1.65
N ARG A 70 5.57 -5.57 0.33
CA ARG A 70 6.33 -6.36 -0.63
C ARG A 70 7.04 -5.43 -1.60
N HIS A 71 8.36 -5.44 -1.54
CA HIS A 71 9.24 -4.76 -2.50
C HIS A 71 9.37 -5.61 -3.76
N MET A 72 9.23 -4.99 -4.92
CA MET A 72 9.14 -5.67 -6.20
C MET A 72 10.34 -5.42 -7.12
N ASP A 73 11.20 -4.43 -6.82
CA ASP A 73 12.37 -4.05 -7.66
C ASP A 73 11.96 -3.79 -9.12
N ILE A 74 10.93 -2.96 -9.29
CA ILE A 74 10.34 -2.61 -10.59
C ILE A 74 10.64 -1.14 -10.88
N ASN A 75 11.18 -0.86 -12.06
CA ASN A 75 11.49 0.51 -12.46
C ASN A 75 10.26 1.22 -13.02
N ASP A 76 9.42 0.50 -13.76
CA ASP A 76 8.18 1.02 -14.34
C ASP A 76 6.98 0.11 -14.06
N LEU A 77 6.09 0.59 -13.19
CA LEU A 77 4.83 -0.07 -12.81
C LEU A 77 3.85 -0.24 -13.98
N ILE A 78 4.00 0.52 -15.06
CA ILE A 78 3.17 0.42 -16.26
C ILE A 78 3.73 -0.65 -17.22
N ASN A 79 5.03 -0.97 -17.11
CA ASN A 79 5.67 -1.98 -17.94
C ASN A 79 5.30 -3.38 -17.47
N HIS A 80 4.28 -3.96 -18.10
CA HIS A 80 3.78 -5.30 -17.78
C HIS A 80 4.85 -6.40 -17.84
N ALA A 81 5.88 -6.25 -18.69
CA ALA A 81 6.96 -7.23 -18.79
C ALA A 81 7.78 -7.34 -17.48
N GLU A 82 7.87 -6.27 -16.69
CA GLU A 82 8.55 -6.27 -15.38
C GLU A 82 7.70 -6.94 -14.29
N ILE A 83 6.39 -7.09 -14.52
CA ILE A 83 5.44 -7.65 -13.55
C ILE A 83 5.23 -9.16 -13.78
N GLN A 84 5.43 -9.63 -15.02
CA GLN A 84 5.31 -11.05 -15.40
C GLN A 84 6.60 -11.81 -15.13
N SER A 85 6.87 -12.19 -13.87
CA SER A 85 7.93 -13.14 -13.51
C SER A 85 7.40 -14.55 -13.28
#